data_AF-A0A1Y2D642-F1
#
_entry.id   AF-A0A1Y2D642-F1
#
_cell.length_a   1.000
_cell.length_b   1.000
_cell.length_c   1.000
_cell.angle_alpha   90.00
_cell.angle_beta   90.00
_cell.angle_gamma   90.00
#
_symmetry.space_group_name_H-M   'P 1'
#
loop_
_entity.id
_entity.type
_entity.pdbx_description
1 polymer ?
#
loop_
_entity_poly.entity_id
_entity_poly.type
_entity_poly.pdbx_seq_one_letter_code
_entity_poly.pdbx_strand_id
1 'polypeptide(L)'
;MPGSASLRPPLGDALHNRIASLEKNVEVAVSSTLEHLLDFERQTRLEQGQSNAQILAAVNSTKVFLTLNQLRDIVGVDSQLVNLDLEVAMLDAEQDASPTMNEIPGASDQMGEHHNLQEEAASLLMLLSCLLYRRLSKSGTVLPLIHLCGQHNGPDDPFNRPSGMLRHISAHLLDAEPDRVDLSAFNLDTIQGIQGSNLQYLQHLFRTPLMAATGRVVVLIIDEISWLEETPWDDEFGVVAQFWRNLVSVFNRGIPGQTGPVLKVLIKNPTVSRYAEQWLPNDSCVLDLADEGYTDEISLGFESAVGVAY
;
A
#
# COMPACT_ATOMS: atom_id res chain seq x y z
N MET A 1 36.02 -40.28 25.09
CA MET A 1 35.08 -39.15 25.14
C MET A 1 34.20 -39.24 23.90
N PRO A 2 32.87 -39.41 24.04
CA PRO A 2 31.99 -39.49 22.88
C PRO A 2 31.78 -38.07 22.34
N GLY A 3 32.02 -37.89 21.04
CA GLY A 3 31.84 -36.62 20.34
C GLY A 3 30.35 -36.25 20.29
N SER A 4 30.03 -35.07 20.80
CA SER A 4 28.71 -34.46 20.69
C SER A 4 28.46 -34.10 19.23
N ALA A 5 27.66 -34.91 18.54
CA ALA A 5 27.13 -34.58 17.22
C ALA A 5 26.25 -33.33 17.35
N SER A 6 26.67 -32.24 16.72
CA SER A 6 25.91 -31.00 16.65
C SER A 6 24.72 -31.22 15.73
N LEU A 7 23.55 -31.46 16.34
CA LEU A 7 22.24 -31.47 15.69
C LEU A 7 21.82 -30.02 15.44
N ARG A 8 22.45 -29.34 14.50
CA ARG A 8 21.84 -28.14 13.92
C ARG A 8 20.91 -28.61 12.80
N PRO A 9 19.60 -28.30 12.86
CA PRO A 9 18.73 -28.56 11.74
C PRO A 9 19.31 -27.87 10.48
N PRO A 10 19.20 -28.50 9.30
CA PRO A 10 19.65 -27.85 8.07
C PRO A 10 18.90 -26.53 7.92
N LEU A 11 19.64 -25.45 7.70
CA LEU A 11 19.16 -24.07 7.69
C LEU A 11 17.89 -23.87 6.83
N GLY A 12 17.75 -24.67 5.77
CA GLY A 12 16.57 -24.69 4.90
C GLY A 12 15.27 -25.09 5.61
N ASP A 13 15.29 -26.06 6.52
CA ASP A 13 14.09 -26.46 7.28
C ASP A 13 13.69 -25.38 8.28
N ALA A 14 14.65 -24.69 8.88
CA ALA A 14 14.39 -23.58 9.80
C ALA A 14 13.74 -22.40 9.07
N LEU A 15 14.19 -22.09 7.85
CA LEU A 15 13.65 -21.00 7.05
C LEU A 15 12.25 -21.29 6.52
N HIS A 16 12.00 -22.50 5.98
CA HIS A 16 10.66 -22.89 5.54
C HIS A 16 9.65 -22.84 6.69
N ASN A 17 10.05 -23.29 7.88
CA ASN A 17 9.20 -23.20 9.06
C ASN A 17 8.97 -21.73 9.50
N ARG A 18 9.96 -20.84 9.34
CA ARG A 18 9.81 -19.39 9.59
C ARG A 18 8.86 -18.75 8.58
N ILE A 19 9.00 -19.04 7.28
CA ILE A 19 8.08 -18.55 6.24
C ILE A 19 6.66 -19.05 6.51
N ALA A 20 6.46 -20.35 6.75
CA ALA A 20 5.14 -20.89 7.05
C ALA A 20 4.54 -20.31 8.36
N SER A 21 5.37 -20.06 9.38
CA SER A 21 4.94 -19.38 10.60
C SER A 21 4.60 -17.91 10.35
N LEU A 22 5.38 -17.22 9.52
CA LEU A 22 5.13 -15.84 9.13
C LEU A 22 3.84 -15.76 8.32
N GLU A 23 3.66 -16.61 7.30
CA GLU A 23 2.42 -16.72 6.53
C GLU A 23 1.22 -16.95 7.45
N LYS A 24 1.36 -17.81 8.46
CA LYS A 24 0.28 -18.05 9.44
C LYS A 24 0.02 -16.84 10.33
N ASN A 25 1.06 -16.19 10.84
CA ASN A 25 0.93 -14.99 11.69
C ASN A 25 0.36 -13.82 10.90
N VAL A 26 0.82 -13.65 9.66
CA VAL A 26 0.28 -12.73 8.66
C VAL A 26 -1.16 -13.09 8.35
N GLU A 27 -1.51 -14.35 8.15
CA GLU A 27 -2.89 -14.76 7.91
C GLU A 27 -3.79 -14.42 9.09
N VAL A 28 -3.32 -14.60 10.32
CA VAL A 28 -4.03 -14.18 11.54
C VAL A 28 -4.16 -12.65 11.60
N ALA A 29 -3.08 -11.89 11.39
CA ALA A 29 -3.08 -10.44 11.44
C ALA A 29 -3.94 -9.81 10.33
N VAL A 30 -3.84 -10.33 9.11
CA VAL A 30 -4.67 -9.95 7.96
C VAL A 30 -6.12 -10.31 8.20
N SER A 31 -6.41 -11.49 8.77
CA SER A 31 -7.79 -11.89 9.08
C SER A 31 -8.39 -11.00 10.16
N SER A 32 -7.65 -10.71 11.22
CA SER A 32 -8.07 -9.77 12.27
C SER A 32 -8.29 -8.36 11.71
N THR A 33 -7.36 -7.85 10.91
CA THR A 33 -7.49 -6.53 10.24
C THR A 33 -8.70 -6.52 9.32
N LEU A 34 -8.91 -7.58 8.53
CA LEU A 34 -10.07 -7.73 7.65
C LEU A 34 -11.36 -7.79 8.46
N GLU A 35 -11.43 -8.52 9.56
CA GLU A 35 -12.58 -8.56 10.45
C GLU A 35 -12.90 -7.17 11.01
N HIS A 36 -11.90 -6.43 11.48
CA HIS A 36 -12.08 -5.05 11.93
C HIS A 36 -12.60 -4.13 10.82
N LEU A 37 -12.07 -4.25 9.60
CA LEU A 37 -12.52 -3.48 8.44
C LEU A 37 -13.96 -3.84 8.04
N LEU A 38 -14.31 -5.13 8.05
CA LEU A 38 -15.65 -5.63 7.73
C LEU A 38 -16.67 -5.28 8.82
N ASP A 39 -16.29 -5.27 10.09
CA ASP A 39 -17.15 -4.84 11.19
C ASP A 39 -17.44 -3.35 11.13
N PHE A 40 -16.42 -2.54 10.86
CA PHE A 40 -16.58 -1.12 10.60
C PHE A 40 -17.52 -0.86 9.40
N GLU A 41 -17.34 -1.61 8.31
CA GLU A 41 -18.24 -1.54 7.15
C GLU A 41 -19.68 -1.89 7.52
N ARG A 42 -19.88 -2.99 8.26
CA ARG A 42 -21.21 -3.43 8.70
C ARG A 42 -21.91 -2.37 9.54
N GLN A 43 -21.20 -1.74 10.47
CA GLN A 43 -21.73 -0.62 11.27
C GLN A 43 -22.11 0.55 10.36
N THR A 44 -21.21 0.93 9.45
CA THR A 44 -21.43 2.02 8.49
C THR A 44 -22.66 1.77 7.61
N ARG A 45 -22.86 0.54 7.12
CA ARG A 45 -24.03 0.17 6.30
C ARG A 45 -25.35 0.16 7.08
N LEU A 46 -25.34 -0.29 8.33
CA LEU A 46 -26.56 -0.30 9.18
C LEU A 46 -27.08 1.11 9.44
N GLU A 47 -26.19 2.10 9.48
CA GLU A 47 -26.54 3.51 9.68
C GLU A 47 -27.01 4.23 8.39
N GLN A 48 -26.78 3.65 7.20
CA GLN A 48 -26.84 4.35 5.91
C GLN A 48 -27.91 3.85 4.92
N GLY A 49 -28.97 3.19 5.40
CA GLY A 49 -30.04 2.70 4.54
C GLY A 49 -30.69 3.79 3.65
N GLN A 50 -30.60 3.58 2.32
CA GLN A 50 -31.39 4.20 1.22
C GLN A 50 -31.04 5.65 0.79
N SER A 51 -30.06 5.83 -0.12
CA SER A 51 -29.98 7.09 -0.93
C SER A 51 -29.22 7.01 -2.28
N ASN A 52 -28.65 5.88 -2.71
CA ASN A 52 -27.64 5.88 -3.80
C ASN A 52 -28.19 5.91 -5.24
N ALA A 53 -29.45 5.58 -5.47
CA ALA A 53 -29.97 5.43 -6.83
C ALA A 53 -30.27 6.77 -7.56
N GLN A 54 -30.42 7.88 -6.83
CA GLN A 54 -30.89 9.14 -7.41
C GLN A 54 -29.76 10.06 -7.93
N ILE A 55 -28.52 9.90 -7.44
CA ILE A 55 -27.38 10.77 -7.81
C ILE A 55 -26.77 10.36 -9.17
N LEU A 56 -26.74 9.06 -9.49
CA LEU A 56 -26.18 8.53 -10.73
C LEU A 56 -26.95 8.94 -12.00
N ALA A 57 -28.24 9.28 -11.90
CA ALA A 57 -29.05 9.64 -13.05
C ALA A 57 -28.80 11.08 -13.57
N ALA A 58 -28.23 11.98 -12.76
CA ALA A 58 -28.06 13.39 -13.10
C ALA A 58 -26.76 13.70 -13.87
N VAL A 59 -25.74 12.83 -13.81
CA VAL A 59 -24.40 13.05 -14.38
C VAL A 59 -24.39 12.91 -15.92
N ASN A 60 -25.40 12.28 -16.51
CA ASN A 60 -25.41 11.90 -17.94
C ASN A 60 -25.75 13.01 -18.96
N SER A 61 -25.79 14.30 -18.58
CA SER A 61 -26.12 15.40 -19.53
C SER A 61 -24.96 16.33 -19.89
N THR A 62 -23.80 16.18 -19.24
CA THR A 62 -22.64 17.05 -19.47
C THR A 62 -21.77 16.49 -20.60
N LYS A 63 -21.40 17.35 -21.56
CA LYS A 63 -20.56 16.98 -22.69
C LYS A 63 -19.14 16.68 -22.21
N VAL A 64 -18.81 15.40 -22.03
CA VAL A 64 -17.48 14.97 -21.59
C VAL A 64 -16.47 15.20 -22.73
N PHE A 65 -15.34 15.86 -22.42
CA PHE A 65 -14.28 16.19 -23.39
C PHE A 65 -13.33 15.02 -23.67
N LEU A 66 -13.30 14.02 -22.77
CA LEU A 66 -12.32 12.94 -22.75
C LEU A 66 -12.99 11.62 -22.38
N THR A 67 -12.60 10.53 -23.03
CA THR A 67 -13.01 9.18 -22.61
C THR A 67 -12.12 8.66 -21.49
N LEU A 68 -12.60 7.67 -20.72
CA LEU A 68 -11.78 7.06 -19.66
C LEU A 68 -10.47 6.47 -20.20
N ASN A 69 -10.51 5.85 -21.38
CA ASN A 69 -9.32 5.29 -22.02
C ASN A 69 -8.31 6.38 -22.38
N GLN A 70 -8.75 7.53 -22.88
CA GLN A 70 -7.85 8.65 -23.12
C GLN A 70 -7.26 9.21 -21.82
N LEU A 71 -8.03 9.24 -20.72
CA LEU A 71 -7.50 9.60 -19.41
C LEU A 71 -6.44 8.60 -18.95
N ARG A 72 -6.67 7.29 -19.11
CA ARG A 72 -5.68 6.24 -18.80
C ARG A 72 -4.39 6.43 -19.59
N ASP A 73 -4.50 6.68 -20.90
CA ASP A 73 -3.35 6.95 -21.76
C ASP A 73 -2.55 8.17 -21.29
N ILE A 74 -3.24 9.22 -20.83
CA ILE A 74 -2.62 10.44 -20.27
C ILE A 74 -1.94 10.18 -18.93
N VAL A 75 -2.57 9.37 -18.08
CA VAL A 75 -2.00 8.94 -16.80
C VAL A 75 -0.79 8.04 -17.06
N GLY A 76 -0.75 7.33 -18.19
CA GLY A 76 0.37 6.53 -18.65
C GLY A 76 0.42 5.14 -18.02
N VAL A 77 -0.68 4.68 -17.41
CA VAL A 77 -0.74 3.40 -16.70
C VAL A 77 -1.37 2.33 -17.56
N ASP A 78 -0.65 1.22 -17.72
CA ASP A 78 -1.21 -0.03 -18.19
C ASP A 78 -2.08 -0.63 -17.08
N SER A 79 -3.29 -1.05 -17.40
CA SER A 79 -4.17 -1.80 -16.50
C SER A 79 -3.54 -3.06 -15.89
N GLN A 80 -2.47 -3.58 -16.50
CA GLN A 80 -1.71 -4.72 -15.99
C GLN A 80 -0.55 -4.33 -15.07
N LEU A 81 -0.17 -3.06 -15.01
CA LEU A 81 1.01 -2.58 -14.27
C LEU A 81 0.98 -3.05 -12.82
N VAL A 82 -0.14 -2.87 -12.14
CA VAL A 82 -0.33 -3.29 -10.74
C VAL A 82 -0.06 -4.78 -10.53
N ASN A 83 -0.58 -5.61 -11.44
CA ASN A 83 -0.42 -7.06 -11.33
C ASN A 83 1.03 -7.45 -11.60
N LEU A 84 1.67 -6.79 -12.57
CA LEU A 84 3.08 -6.98 -12.87
C LEU A 84 3.96 -6.58 -11.69
N ASP A 85 3.73 -5.41 -11.11
CA ASP A 85 4.44 -4.88 -9.94
C ASP A 85 4.30 -5.83 -8.75
N LEU A 86 3.09 -6.31 -8.47
CA LEU A 86 2.84 -7.32 -7.44
C LEU A 86 3.52 -8.66 -7.73
N GLU A 87 3.52 -9.13 -8.97
CA GLU A 87 4.18 -10.38 -9.35
C GLU A 87 5.70 -10.29 -9.21
N VAL A 88 6.29 -9.21 -9.72
CA VAL A 88 7.73 -8.95 -9.61
C VAL A 88 8.13 -8.81 -8.15
N ALA A 89 7.40 -8.01 -7.36
CA ALA A 89 7.67 -7.85 -5.93
C ALA A 89 7.60 -9.17 -5.16
N MET A 90 6.64 -10.04 -5.50
CA MET A 90 6.54 -11.34 -4.85
C MET A 90 7.66 -12.30 -5.27
N LEU A 91 8.06 -12.29 -6.55
CA LEU A 91 9.17 -13.10 -7.04
C LEU A 91 10.50 -12.66 -6.41
N ASP A 92 10.75 -11.34 -6.38
CA ASP A 92 11.94 -10.77 -5.75
C ASP A 92 11.96 -11.12 -4.26
N ALA A 93 10.81 -10.97 -3.58
CA ALA A 93 10.71 -11.33 -2.17
C ALA A 93 10.94 -12.82 -1.92
N GLU A 94 10.37 -13.71 -2.75
CA GLU A 94 10.58 -15.17 -2.65
C GLU A 94 12.02 -15.58 -2.91
N GLN A 95 12.70 -14.91 -3.85
CA GLN A 95 14.10 -15.14 -4.17
C GLN A 95 15.02 -14.71 -3.02
N ASP A 96 14.80 -13.52 -2.47
CA ASP A 96 15.58 -13.02 -1.33
C ASP A 96 15.33 -13.84 -0.07
N ALA A 97 14.10 -14.32 0.14
CA ALA A 97 13.75 -15.21 1.24
C ALA A 97 14.27 -16.64 1.06
N SER A 98 14.89 -16.97 -0.09
CA SER A 98 15.44 -18.28 -0.39
C SER A 98 16.97 -18.18 -0.58
N PRO A 99 17.78 -18.13 0.50
CA PRO A 99 19.22 -18.15 0.38
C PRO A 99 19.62 -19.44 -0.29
N THR A 100 19.96 -19.34 -1.57
CA THR A 100 20.45 -20.47 -2.34
C THR A 100 21.75 -20.91 -1.67
N MET A 101 21.81 -22.14 -1.20
CA MET A 101 22.94 -22.77 -0.49
C MET A 101 24.23 -22.91 -1.34
N ASN A 102 24.44 -22.06 -2.36
CA ASN A 102 25.52 -22.21 -3.33
C ASN A 102 26.80 -21.45 -2.99
N GLU A 103 26.85 -20.70 -1.88
CA GLU A 103 28.13 -20.18 -1.36
C GLU A 103 28.75 -21.18 -0.40
N ILE A 104 29.51 -22.11 -0.98
CA ILE A 104 30.47 -22.96 -0.26
C ILE A 104 31.51 -22.01 0.39
N PRO A 105 31.59 -21.96 1.73
CA PRO A 105 32.46 -21.01 2.42
C PRO A 105 33.92 -21.37 2.18
N GLY A 106 34.67 -20.43 1.61
CA GLY A 106 36.05 -20.69 1.23
C GLY A 106 36.85 -19.50 0.74
N ALA A 107 36.61 -18.26 1.20
CA ALA A 107 37.62 -17.19 1.28
C ALA A 107 36.97 -15.86 1.73
N SER A 108 37.76 -15.06 2.46
CA SER A 108 37.54 -13.64 2.81
C SER A 108 36.47 -13.32 3.84
N ASP A 109 36.90 -13.50 5.08
CA ASP A 109 36.35 -12.98 6.32
C ASP A 109 36.49 -11.45 6.41
N GLN A 110 35.49 -10.81 7.04
CA GLN A 110 35.45 -9.46 7.65
C GLN A 110 35.17 -8.23 6.76
N MET A 111 33.88 -7.89 6.56
CA MET A 111 33.28 -6.53 6.70
C MET A 111 31.83 -6.37 6.15
N GLY A 112 31.08 -7.45 5.87
CA GLY A 112 29.81 -7.37 5.12
C GLY A 112 28.49 -7.70 5.84
N GLU A 113 28.48 -8.02 7.14
CA GLU A 113 27.29 -8.66 7.77
C GLU A 113 26.06 -7.76 7.98
N HIS A 114 26.19 -6.42 7.93
CA HIS A 114 25.04 -5.52 8.16
C HIS A 114 24.19 -5.23 6.91
N HIS A 115 24.69 -5.46 5.70
CA HIS A 115 23.93 -5.16 4.48
C HIS A 115 22.87 -6.22 4.15
N ASN A 116 23.15 -7.50 4.43
CA ASN A 116 22.25 -8.61 4.05
C ASN A 116 20.94 -8.64 4.85
N LEU A 117 20.97 -8.33 6.15
CA LEU A 117 19.79 -8.43 7.01
C LEU A 117 18.72 -7.36 6.70
N GLN A 118 19.14 -6.20 6.20
CA GLN A 118 18.23 -5.12 5.83
C GLN A 118 17.56 -5.39 4.47
N GLU A 119 18.28 -6.05 3.56
CA GLU A 119 17.76 -6.51 2.26
C GLU A 119 16.75 -7.67 2.44
N GLU A 120 17.06 -8.65 3.30
CA GLU A 120 16.14 -9.76 3.64
C GLU A 120 14.84 -9.29 4.34
N ALA A 121 14.92 -8.29 5.22
CA ALA A 121 13.75 -7.77 5.92
C ALA A 121 12.84 -6.91 5.02
N ALA A 122 13.43 -6.17 4.07
CA ALA A 122 12.69 -5.41 3.07
C ALA A 122 11.82 -6.34 2.20
N SER A 123 12.37 -7.51 1.83
CA SER A 123 11.69 -8.56 1.08
C SER A 123 10.46 -9.14 1.81
N LEU A 124 10.58 -9.52 3.09
CA LEU A 124 9.47 -10.14 3.84
C LEU A 124 8.29 -9.18 4.07
N LEU A 125 8.58 -7.92 4.36
CA LEU A 125 7.52 -6.94 4.59
C LEU A 125 6.84 -6.52 3.28
N MET A 126 7.59 -6.46 2.17
CA MET A 126 7.00 -6.28 0.84
C MET A 126 6.06 -7.46 0.49
N LEU A 127 6.49 -8.70 0.77
CA LEU A 127 5.66 -9.89 0.60
C LEU A 127 4.37 -9.79 1.43
N LEU A 128 4.45 -9.29 2.67
CA LEU A 128 3.27 -9.05 3.50
C LEU A 128 2.29 -8.07 2.84
N SER A 129 2.79 -6.93 2.34
CA SER A 129 1.98 -5.94 1.62
C SER A 129 1.26 -6.57 0.41
N CYS A 130 1.98 -7.39 -0.37
CA CYS A 130 1.42 -8.13 -1.51
C CYS A 130 0.35 -9.16 -1.10
N LEU A 131 0.62 -9.94 -0.03
CA LEU A 131 -0.33 -10.94 0.49
C LEU A 131 -1.60 -10.28 1.04
N LEU A 132 -1.46 -9.19 1.80
CA LEU A 132 -2.58 -8.39 2.29
C LEU A 132 -3.41 -7.87 1.11
N TYR A 133 -2.78 -7.25 0.11
CA TYR A 133 -3.47 -6.77 -1.10
C TYR A 133 -4.27 -7.88 -1.78
N ARG A 134 -3.68 -9.07 -1.99
CA ARG A 134 -4.35 -10.22 -2.61
C ARG A 134 -5.54 -10.71 -1.79
N ARG A 135 -5.45 -10.67 -0.46
CA ARG A 135 -6.55 -11.07 0.43
C ARG A 135 -7.69 -10.05 0.41
N LEU A 136 -7.37 -8.76 0.54
CA LEU A 136 -8.36 -7.68 0.46
C LEU A 136 -9.07 -7.68 -0.90
N SER A 137 -8.35 -7.93 -1.99
CA SER A 137 -8.92 -8.00 -3.35
C SER A 137 -10.00 -9.07 -3.50
N LYS A 138 -9.97 -10.13 -2.68
CA LYS A 138 -10.95 -11.23 -2.71
C LYS A 138 -12.23 -10.94 -1.91
N SER A 139 -12.24 -9.91 -1.07
CA SER A 139 -13.37 -9.59 -0.19
C SER A 139 -14.60 -9.10 -0.97
N GLY A 140 -14.40 -8.44 -2.10
CA GLY A 140 -15.50 -7.86 -2.90
C GLY A 140 -16.20 -6.66 -2.25
N THR A 141 -15.87 -6.28 -1.01
CA THR A 141 -16.32 -5.03 -0.39
C THR A 141 -15.19 -4.03 -0.17
N VAL A 142 -13.97 -4.54 -0.05
CA VAL A 142 -12.73 -3.77 0.00
C VAL A 142 -12.19 -3.54 -1.41
N LEU A 143 -11.74 -2.31 -1.67
CA LEU A 143 -10.94 -1.95 -2.82
C LEU A 143 -9.51 -1.62 -2.34
N PRO A 144 -8.58 -2.59 -2.37
CA PRO A 144 -7.21 -2.30 -2.00
C PRO A 144 -6.52 -1.55 -3.14
N LEU A 145 -5.71 -0.56 -2.77
CA LEU A 145 -4.75 0.13 -3.61
C LEU A 145 -3.38 -0.14 -3.00
N ILE A 146 -2.35 -0.29 -3.82
CA ILE A 146 -1.00 -0.54 -3.33
C ILE A 146 0.00 0.26 -4.14
N HIS A 147 0.99 0.83 -3.46
CA HIS A 147 2.19 1.35 -4.08
C HIS A 147 3.38 0.75 -3.35
N LEU A 148 4.18 -0.01 -4.09
CA LEU A 148 5.39 -0.64 -3.61
C LEU A 148 6.56 0.29 -3.91
N CYS A 149 7.02 1.03 -2.90
CA CYS A 149 8.18 1.90 -3.07
C CYS A 149 9.40 1.06 -3.47
N GLY A 150 10.28 1.63 -4.30
CA GLY A 150 11.44 0.92 -4.82
C GLY A 150 11.27 0.40 -6.25
N GLN A 151 10.04 0.07 -6.67
CA GLN A 151 9.79 -0.48 -8.01
C GLN A 151 9.85 0.58 -9.12
N HIS A 152 9.57 1.84 -8.78
CA HIS A 152 9.50 2.95 -9.74
C HIS A 152 10.60 3.99 -9.53
N ASN A 153 11.86 3.54 -9.45
CA ASN A 153 12.99 4.41 -9.14
C ASN A 153 13.71 4.97 -10.37
N GLY A 154 13.26 4.63 -11.58
CA GLY A 154 13.85 5.11 -12.82
C GLY A 154 13.81 6.64 -12.92
N PRO A 155 14.87 7.30 -13.45
CA PRO A 155 14.88 8.76 -13.61
C PRO A 155 13.79 9.26 -14.58
N ASP A 156 13.39 8.42 -15.53
CA ASP A 156 12.34 8.69 -16.52
C ASP A 156 11.04 7.92 -16.21
N ASP A 157 10.96 7.26 -15.05
CA ASP A 157 9.76 6.53 -14.65
C ASP A 157 8.65 7.53 -14.26
N PRO A 158 7.48 7.51 -14.94
CA PRO A 158 6.37 8.42 -14.62
C PRO A 158 5.73 8.18 -13.24
N PHE A 159 6.03 7.05 -12.61
CA PHE A 159 5.52 6.63 -11.29
C PHE A 159 6.52 6.87 -10.15
N ASN A 160 7.68 7.44 -10.45
CA ASN A 160 8.65 7.85 -9.44
C ASN A 160 8.13 9.04 -8.61
N ARG A 161 8.58 9.12 -7.35
CA ARG A 161 8.36 10.24 -6.41
C ARG A 161 6.90 10.37 -5.95
N PRO A 162 6.57 11.29 -5.03
CA PRO A 162 5.19 11.48 -4.56
C PRO A 162 4.17 11.75 -5.67
N SER A 163 4.52 12.55 -6.70
CA SER A 163 3.67 12.73 -7.88
C SER A 163 3.38 11.43 -8.63
N GLY A 164 4.41 10.62 -8.84
CA GLY A 164 4.29 9.37 -9.59
C GLY A 164 3.52 8.32 -8.80
N MET A 165 3.70 8.25 -7.49
CA MET A 165 2.87 7.45 -6.60
C MET A 165 1.39 7.84 -6.71
N LEU A 166 1.05 9.15 -6.62
CA LEU A 166 -0.35 9.59 -6.78
C LEU A 166 -0.93 9.19 -8.14
N ARG A 167 -0.12 9.31 -9.20
CA ARG A 167 -0.49 8.88 -10.56
C ARG A 167 -0.76 7.37 -10.60
N HIS A 168 0.14 6.58 -10.04
CA HIS A 168 0.07 5.12 -9.96
C HIS A 168 -1.22 4.68 -9.27
N ILE A 169 -1.45 5.11 -8.02
CA ILE A 169 -2.64 4.70 -7.25
C ILE A 169 -3.95 5.26 -7.84
N SER A 170 -3.89 6.40 -8.53
CA SER A 170 -5.08 6.93 -9.22
C SER A 170 -5.49 6.05 -10.40
N ALA A 171 -4.54 5.46 -11.11
CA ALA A 171 -4.86 4.53 -12.18
C ALA A 171 -5.55 3.27 -11.68
N HIS A 172 -5.13 2.73 -10.52
CA HIS A 172 -5.81 1.61 -9.89
C HIS A 172 -7.29 1.94 -9.63
N LEU A 173 -7.57 3.15 -9.14
CA LEU A 173 -8.93 3.61 -8.90
C LEU A 173 -9.74 3.76 -10.19
N LEU A 174 -9.12 4.28 -11.26
CA LEU A 174 -9.77 4.39 -12.57
C LEU A 174 -10.11 3.01 -13.16
N ASP A 175 -9.31 1.99 -12.86
CA ASP A 175 -9.52 0.62 -13.33
C ASP A 175 -10.52 -0.18 -12.50
N ALA A 176 -10.62 0.13 -11.22
CA ALA A 176 -11.51 -0.57 -10.31
C ALA A 176 -13.00 -0.28 -10.56
N GLU A 177 -13.35 0.96 -10.90
CA GLU A 177 -14.75 1.41 -11.02
C GLU A 177 -14.99 2.24 -12.31
N PRO A 178 -14.63 1.73 -13.50
CA PRO A 178 -14.54 2.52 -14.74
C PRO A 178 -15.86 3.19 -15.14
N ASP A 179 -16.98 2.50 -14.94
CA ASP A 179 -18.32 2.98 -15.35
C ASP A 179 -18.89 4.05 -14.42
N ARG A 180 -18.23 4.31 -13.28
CA ARG A 180 -18.73 5.21 -12.22
C ARG A 180 -17.93 6.50 -12.11
N VAL A 181 -16.83 6.62 -12.83
CA VAL A 181 -15.97 7.82 -12.78
C VAL A 181 -16.62 8.96 -13.57
N ASP A 182 -16.94 10.05 -12.88
CA ASP A 182 -17.38 11.28 -13.53
C ASP A 182 -16.18 12.03 -14.12
N LEU A 183 -16.09 12.04 -15.44
CA LEU A 183 -15.01 12.70 -16.17
C LEU A 183 -15.31 14.17 -16.51
N SER A 184 -16.49 14.70 -16.16
CA SER A 184 -16.87 16.07 -16.49
C SER A 184 -15.98 17.14 -15.84
N ALA A 185 -15.26 16.77 -14.77
CA ALA A 185 -14.29 17.64 -14.09
C ALA A 185 -12.93 17.75 -14.81
N PHE A 186 -12.64 16.90 -15.80
CA PHE A 186 -11.35 16.91 -16.51
C PHE A 186 -11.42 17.79 -17.77
N ASN A 187 -10.90 19.02 -17.64
CA ASN A 187 -10.69 19.93 -18.76
C ASN A 187 -9.24 19.88 -19.27
N LEU A 188 -8.92 20.67 -20.30
CA LEU A 188 -7.58 20.69 -20.90
C LEU A 188 -6.49 21.09 -19.89
N ASP A 189 -6.77 22.06 -19.01
CA ASP A 189 -5.82 22.50 -17.99
C ASP A 189 -5.52 21.38 -16.99
N THR A 190 -6.56 20.61 -16.60
CA THR A 190 -6.40 19.43 -15.75
C THR A 190 -5.51 18.39 -16.43
N ILE A 191 -5.71 18.13 -17.72
CA ILE A 191 -4.90 17.18 -18.49
C ILE A 191 -3.45 17.63 -18.57
N GLN A 192 -3.20 18.89 -18.91
CA GLN A 192 -1.84 19.44 -18.96
C GLN A 192 -1.17 19.41 -17.58
N GLY A 193 -1.93 19.70 -16.52
CA GLY A 193 -1.46 19.60 -15.14
C GLY A 193 -1.07 18.18 -14.74
N ILE A 194 -1.89 17.19 -15.10
CA ILE A 194 -1.56 15.77 -14.89
C ILE A 194 -0.29 15.40 -15.69
N GLN A 195 -0.20 15.76 -16.97
CA GLN A 195 0.99 15.45 -17.79
C GLN A 195 2.27 16.11 -17.25
N GLY A 196 2.15 17.32 -16.70
CA GLY A 196 3.25 18.03 -16.06
C GLY A 196 3.58 17.57 -14.63
N SER A 197 2.99 16.46 -14.16
CA SER A 197 3.13 15.93 -12.80
C SER A 197 2.85 16.98 -11.71
N ASN A 198 1.95 17.91 -11.98
CA ASN A 198 1.57 18.91 -10.99
C ASN A 198 0.70 18.28 -9.91
N LEU A 199 1.18 18.38 -8.67
CA LEU A 199 0.61 17.67 -7.53
C LEU A 199 -0.87 18.02 -7.27
N GLN A 200 -1.28 19.27 -7.45
CA GLN A 200 -2.66 19.68 -7.23
C GLN A 200 -3.62 18.98 -8.20
N TYR A 201 -3.22 18.84 -9.47
CA TYR A 201 -4.03 18.14 -10.47
C TYR A 201 -4.00 16.62 -10.26
N LEU A 202 -2.89 16.07 -9.78
CA LEU A 202 -2.80 14.65 -9.40
C LEU A 202 -3.65 14.31 -8.16
N GLN A 203 -3.72 15.21 -7.18
CA GLN A 203 -4.66 15.09 -6.06
C GLN A 203 -6.11 15.12 -6.53
N HIS A 204 -6.42 15.97 -7.50
CA HIS A 204 -7.74 15.98 -8.14
C HIS A 204 -8.02 14.67 -8.89
N LEU A 205 -7.04 14.18 -9.64
CA LEU A 205 -7.08 12.90 -10.33
C LEU A 205 -7.31 11.72 -9.37
N PHE A 206 -6.74 11.74 -8.17
CA PHE A 206 -6.97 10.71 -7.16
C PHE A 206 -8.38 10.82 -6.53
N ARG A 207 -8.77 12.03 -6.16
CA ARG A 207 -10.03 12.29 -5.45
C ARG A 207 -11.25 11.93 -6.29
N THR A 208 -11.24 12.24 -7.59
CA THR A 208 -12.41 12.05 -8.46
C THR A 208 -12.86 10.58 -8.58
N PRO A 209 -12.02 9.61 -8.96
CA PRO A 209 -12.39 8.20 -9.00
C PRO A 209 -12.56 7.61 -7.60
N LEU A 210 -11.90 8.14 -6.56
CA LEU A 210 -12.20 7.75 -5.18
C LEU A 210 -13.67 8.01 -4.83
N MET A 211 -14.27 9.12 -5.28
CA MET A 211 -15.71 9.41 -5.09
C MET A 211 -16.62 8.41 -5.79
N ALA A 212 -16.15 7.81 -6.89
CA ALA A 212 -16.87 6.76 -7.59
C ALA A 212 -16.93 5.45 -6.78
N ALA A 213 -15.97 5.20 -5.87
CA ALA A 213 -15.93 4.02 -4.99
C ALA A 213 -16.94 4.08 -3.83
N THR A 214 -18.08 4.75 -4.02
CA THR A 214 -19.15 4.85 -3.01
C THR A 214 -19.62 3.47 -2.56
N GLY A 215 -19.69 3.27 -1.23
CA GLY A 215 -20.10 2.02 -0.59
C GLY A 215 -18.99 0.97 -0.47
N ARG A 216 -17.75 1.31 -0.84
CA ARG A 216 -16.56 0.48 -0.68
C ARG A 216 -15.70 0.98 0.48
N VAL A 217 -14.92 0.08 1.06
CA VAL A 217 -13.78 0.44 1.88
C VAL A 217 -12.54 0.46 1.00
N VAL A 218 -11.99 1.63 0.73
CA VAL A 218 -10.73 1.79 -0.01
C VAL A 218 -9.57 1.71 0.96
N VAL A 219 -8.68 0.75 0.78
CA VAL A 219 -7.50 0.54 1.64
C VAL A 219 -6.26 0.85 0.81
N LEU A 220 -5.60 1.97 1.10
CA LEU A 220 -4.36 2.39 0.46
C LEU A 220 -3.15 1.83 1.23
N ILE A 221 -2.39 0.94 0.61
CA ILE A 221 -1.18 0.33 1.17
C ILE A 221 0.03 1.03 0.57
N ILE A 222 0.85 1.66 1.40
CA ILE A 222 2.13 2.27 1.01
C ILE A 222 3.25 1.48 1.68
N ASP A 223 4.02 0.76 0.88
CA ASP A 223 5.21 0.04 1.32
C ASP A 223 6.40 1.01 1.43
N GLU A 224 7.22 0.91 2.48
CA GLU A 224 8.46 1.71 2.68
C GLU A 224 8.34 3.21 2.38
N ILE A 225 7.62 3.93 3.22
CA ILE A 225 7.38 5.38 3.08
C ILE A 225 8.65 6.24 3.02
N SER A 226 9.77 5.75 3.56
CA SER A 226 11.06 6.44 3.60
C SER A 226 11.54 6.90 2.22
N TRP A 227 11.30 6.11 1.17
CA TRP A 227 11.67 6.45 -0.21
C TRP A 227 10.99 7.72 -0.72
N LEU A 228 9.78 8.01 -0.24
CA LEU A 228 9.02 9.19 -0.64
C LEU A 228 9.45 10.44 0.13
N GLU A 229 10.21 10.26 1.21
CA GLU A 229 10.73 11.32 2.07
C GLU A 229 12.22 11.63 1.83
N GLU A 230 12.82 10.99 0.83
CA GLU A 230 14.19 11.32 0.44
C GLU A 230 14.23 12.72 -0.17
N THR A 231 15.14 13.56 0.34
CA THR A 231 15.38 14.89 -0.22
C THR A 231 15.77 14.78 -1.71
N PRO A 232 15.18 15.57 -2.61
CA PRO A 232 14.41 16.80 -2.36
C PRO A 232 12.88 16.64 -2.32
N TRP A 233 12.35 15.42 -2.21
CA TRP A 233 10.93 15.14 -2.39
C TRP A 233 10.11 15.22 -1.10
N ASP A 234 10.76 15.41 0.04
CA ASP A 234 10.11 15.43 1.35
C ASP A 234 9.03 16.50 1.45
N ASP A 235 9.27 17.72 0.96
CA ASP A 235 8.25 18.78 0.95
C ASP A 235 7.03 18.40 0.10
N GLU A 236 7.26 17.78 -1.06
CA GLU A 236 6.20 17.34 -1.98
C GLU A 236 5.36 16.24 -1.33
N PHE A 237 6.03 15.28 -0.69
CA PHE A 237 5.35 14.22 0.04
C PHE A 237 4.53 14.77 1.21
N GLY A 238 5.06 15.75 1.95
CA GLY A 238 4.36 16.49 2.99
C GLY A 238 3.08 17.20 2.53
N VAL A 239 2.91 17.44 1.22
CA VAL A 239 1.65 17.92 0.64
C VAL A 239 0.68 16.76 0.34
N VAL A 240 1.17 15.61 -0.13
CA VAL A 240 0.36 14.40 -0.40
C VAL A 240 -0.24 13.83 0.88
N ALA A 241 0.63 13.60 1.84
CA ALA A 241 0.38 13.57 3.27
C ALA A 241 -0.90 14.26 3.78
N GLN A 242 -0.83 15.59 3.78
CA GLN A 242 -1.86 16.46 4.31
C GLN A 242 -3.15 16.28 3.50
N PHE A 243 -3.02 16.07 2.19
CA PHE A 243 -4.16 15.76 1.33
C PHE A 243 -4.86 14.46 1.75
N TRP A 244 -4.13 13.35 1.94
CA TRP A 244 -4.74 12.09 2.39
C TRP A 244 -5.35 12.20 3.77
N ARG A 245 -4.67 12.85 4.73
CA ARG A 245 -5.25 13.13 6.06
C ARG A 245 -6.57 13.88 5.95
N ASN A 246 -6.64 14.89 5.08
CA ASN A 246 -7.87 15.64 4.83
C ASN A 246 -8.97 14.73 4.23
N LEU A 247 -8.63 13.84 3.29
CA LEU A 247 -9.58 12.90 2.70
C LEU A 247 -10.12 11.90 3.73
N VAL A 248 -9.24 11.27 4.51
CA VAL A 248 -9.62 10.37 5.61
C VAL A 248 -10.58 11.09 6.55
N SER A 249 -10.23 12.31 6.97
CA SER A 249 -11.08 13.11 7.85
C SER A 249 -12.43 13.46 7.21
N VAL A 250 -12.49 13.74 5.91
CA VAL A 250 -13.75 14.07 5.22
C VAL A 250 -14.64 12.83 5.05
N PHE A 251 -14.07 11.70 4.65
CA PHE A 251 -14.84 10.50 4.34
C PHE A 251 -15.25 9.69 5.55
N ASN A 252 -14.45 9.71 6.61
CA ASN A 252 -14.68 8.87 7.78
C ASN A 252 -15.40 9.62 8.91
N ARG A 253 -15.71 10.92 8.75
CA ARG A 253 -16.44 11.73 9.74
C ARG A 253 -17.91 11.36 9.94
N GLY A 254 -18.41 10.28 9.33
CA GLY A 254 -19.71 9.68 9.66
C GLY A 254 -20.88 10.66 9.61
N ILE A 255 -20.93 11.55 8.62
CA ILE A 255 -22.06 12.47 8.46
C ILE A 255 -23.31 11.61 8.20
N PRO A 256 -24.34 11.66 9.08
CA PRO A 256 -25.52 10.82 8.93
C PRO A 256 -26.17 11.01 7.55
N GLY A 257 -26.34 9.91 6.81
CA GLY A 257 -26.93 9.90 5.47
C GLY A 257 -25.97 10.20 4.31
N GLN A 258 -24.69 10.48 4.55
CA GLN A 258 -23.71 10.62 3.47
C GLN A 258 -23.13 9.25 3.09
N THR A 259 -23.35 8.84 1.85
CA THR A 259 -22.83 7.60 1.26
C THR A 259 -21.54 7.90 0.50
N GLY A 260 -20.45 8.06 1.24
CA GLY A 260 -19.11 8.18 0.67
C GLY A 260 -18.37 6.84 0.58
N PRO A 261 -17.23 6.77 -0.12
CA PRO A 261 -16.24 5.73 0.15
C PRO A 261 -15.73 5.87 1.60
N VAL A 262 -15.24 4.79 2.19
CA VAL A 262 -14.39 4.86 3.40
C VAL A 262 -12.94 4.77 2.93
N LEU A 263 -12.06 5.66 3.38
CA LEU A 263 -10.63 5.59 3.05
C LEU A 263 -9.82 5.19 4.27
N LYS A 264 -9.03 4.13 4.17
CA LYS A 264 -8.02 3.73 5.17
C LYS A 264 -6.65 3.76 4.52
N VAL A 265 -5.67 4.28 5.23
CA VAL A 265 -4.28 4.35 4.75
C VAL A 265 -3.42 3.49 5.68
N LEU A 266 -2.74 2.51 5.10
CA LEU A 266 -1.81 1.61 5.73
C LEU A 266 -0.40 2.00 5.29
N ILE A 267 0.43 2.39 6.26
CA ILE A 267 1.80 2.83 6.02
C ILE A 267 2.74 1.85 6.72
N LYS A 268 3.67 1.29 5.97
CA LYS A 268 4.74 0.45 6.51
C LYS A 268 5.94 1.31 6.92
N ASN A 269 6.59 0.92 8.02
CA ASN A 269 7.70 1.63 8.64
C ASN A 269 7.38 3.10 8.94
N PRO A 270 6.28 3.41 9.65
CA PRO A 270 5.94 4.80 9.98
C PRO A 270 6.97 5.43 10.92
N THR A 271 7.77 4.63 11.65
CA THR A 271 8.79 5.11 12.59
C THR A 271 9.93 5.87 11.91
N VAL A 272 10.22 5.59 10.64
CA VAL A 272 11.23 6.33 9.87
C VAL A 272 10.67 7.55 9.15
N SER A 273 9.34 7.70 9.15
CA SER A 273 8.66 8.81 8.49
C SER A 273 8.63 10.06 9.36
N ARG A 274 9.06 11.19 8.81
CA ARG A 274 8.94 12.52 9.42
C ARG A 274 7.49 12.99 9.52
N TYR A 275 6.61 12.42 8.69
CA TYR A 275 5.23 12.84 8.56
C TYR A 275 4.23 11.89 9.21
N ALA A 276 4.62 10.65 9.54
CA ALA A 276 3.71 9.66 10.11
C ALA A 276 3.01 10.16 11.38
N GLU A 277 3.74 10.80 12.30
CA GLU A 277 3.14 11.38 13.53
C GLU A 277 2.08 12.46 13.23
N GLN A 278 2.17 13.14 12.08
CA GLN A 278 1.21 14.16 11.70
C GLN A 278 -0.06 13.56 11.07
N TRP A 279 0.00 12.33 10.56
CA TRP A 279 -1.09 11.70 9.81
C TRP A 279 -1.82 10.65 10.61
N LEU A 280 -1.08 9.88 11.40
CA LEU A 280 -1.62 8.88 12.28
C LEU A 280 -2.26 9.63 13.47
N PRO A 281 -3.59 9.59 13.62
CA PRO A 281 -4.21 10.15 14.81
C PRO A 281 -3.73 9.36 16.03
N ASN A 282 -3.85 9.91 17.25
CA ASN A 282 -3.36 9.24 18.47
C ASN A 282 -3.98 7.85 18.70
N ASP A 283 -5.11 7.55 18.05
CA ASP A 283 -5.85 6.29 18.05
C ASP A 283 -5.57 5.43 16.81
N SER A 284 -4.53 5.75 16.01
CA SER A 284 -4.07 4.89 14.94
C SER A 284 -3.70 3.50 15.47
N CYS A 285 -4.10 2.46 14.76
CA CYS A 285 -3.63 1.11 15.06
C CYS A 285 -2.23 0.98 14.46
N VAL A 286 -1.22 0.97 15.31
CA VAL A 286 0.14 0.61 14.90
C VAL A 286 0.29 -0.88 15.15
N LEU A 287 0.25 -1.67 14.09
CA LEU A 287 0.59 -3.09 14.11
C LEU A 287 2.11 -3.21 14.10
N ASP A 288 2.70 -3.31 15.28
CA ASP A 288 4.11 -3.64 15.42
C ASP A 288 4.32 -5.13 15.13
N LEU A 289 5.15 -5.45 14.14
CA LEU A 289 5.54 -6.82 13.80
C LEU A 289 6.80 -7.24 14.57
N ALA A 290 7.01 -6.66 15.75
CA ALA A 290 8.04 -7.13 16.67
C ALA A 290 7.84 -8.62 16.98
N ASP A 291 8.93 -9.38 16.89
CA ASP A 291 8.99 -10.82 17.16
C ASP A 291 8.70 -11.07 18.64
N GLU A 292 7.43 -11.23 19.01
CA GLU A 292 7.03 -11.64 20.35
C GLU A 292 7.44 -13.11 20.59
N GLY A 293 8.69 -13.31 21.04
CA GLY A 293 8.98 -14.47 21.90
C GLY A 293 10.18 -15.36 21.58
N TYR A 294 11.34 -14.84 21.17
CA TYR A 294 12.61 -15.55 21.36
C TYR A 294 13.62 -14.72 22.16
N THR A 295 13.40 -14.65 23.47
CA THR A 295 14.46 -14.30 24.43
C THR A 295 15.39 -15.50 24.57
N ASP A 296 16.35 -15.66 23.65
CA ASP A 296 17.61 -16.35 23.94
C ASP A 296 18.72 -15.78 23.02
N GLU A 297 19.50 -14.88 23.61
CA GLU A 297 20.86 -14.42 23.27
C GLU A 297 21.24 -13.84 21.89
N ILE A 298 20.33 -13.65 20.93
CA ILE A 298 20.61 -12.73 19.80
C ILE A 298 19.40 -11.81 19.58
N SER A 299 19.31 -10.74 20.38
CA SER A 299 18.39 -9.63 20.09
C SER A 299 18.85 -8.90 18.83
N LEU A 300 18.33 -9.31 17.68
CA LEU A 300 18.29 -8.48 16.48
C LEU A 300 17.13 -7.48 16.66
N GLY A 301 17.46 -6.22 16.93
CA GLY A 301 16.48 -5.16 17.06
C GLY A 301 15.81 -4.86 15.72
N PHE A 302 14.67 -5.50 15.47
CA PHE A 302 13.75 -5.12 14.40
C PHE A 302 12.55 -4.40 15.03
N GLU A 303 12.52 -3.08 14.93
CA GLU A 303 11.31 -2.28 15.16
C GLU A 303 10.68 -2.03 13.78
N SER A 304 9.65 -2.81 13.43
CA SER A 304 8.91 -2.63 12.18
C SER A 304 7.43 -2.51 12.48
N ALA A 305 6.95 -1.27 12.46
CA ALA A 305 5.55 -0.93 12.67
C ALA A 305 4.79 -0.81 11.33
N VAL A 306 3.48 -1.10 11.35
CA VAL A 306 2.52 -0.75 10.29
C VAL A 306 1.46 0.15 10.92
N GLY A 307 1.35 1.40 10.46
CA GLY A 307 0.36 2.35 10.98
C GLY A 307 -0.93 2.36 10.16
N VAL A 308 -2.09 2.41 10.83
CA VAL A 308 -3.42 2.58 10.21
C VAL A 308 -4.01 3.94 10.60
N ALA A 309 -4.25 4.81 9.61
CA ALA A 309 -5.02 6.04 9.81
C ALA A 309 -6.52 5.77 9.66
N TYR A 310 -7.32 6.12 10.67
CA TYR A 310 -8.78 5.97 10.69
C TYR A 310 -9.53 7.22 10.31
#